data_AF-A0A435CP63-F1
#
_entry.id   AF-A0A435CP63-F1
#
_cell.length_a   1.000
_cell.length_b   1.000
_cell.length_c   1.000
_cell.angle_alpha   90.00
_cell.angle_beta   90.00
_cell.angle_gamma   90.00
#
_symmetry.space_group_name_H-M   'P 1'
#
loop_
_entity.id
_entity.type
_entity.pdbx_description
1 polymer ?
#
loop_
_entity_poly.entity_id
_entity_poly.type
_entity_poly.pdbx_seq_one_letter_code
_entity_poly.pdbx_strand_id
1 'polypeptide(L)' 'MSPQLVGTPMMIADHIHELFEAEACDGFVICPSITPGSFYQFVRSVVPELQRRGIYRRDYSGRTFRENLRS' A
#
# COMPACT_ATOMS: atom_id res chain seq x y z
N MET A 1 4.10 -12.63 15.04
CA MET A 1 4.90 -11.39 15.03
C MET A 1 4.88 -10.89 13.59
N SER A 2 4.26 -9.74 13.31
CA SER A 2 4.20 -9.22 11.94
C SER A 2 5.56 -8.64 11.53
N PRO A 3 6.00 -8.78 10.28
CA PRO A 3 7.25 -8.21 9.82
C PRO A 3 7.23 -6.69 9.97
N GLN A 4 8.27 -6.12 10.58
CA GLN A 4 8.45 -4.67 10.65
C GLN A 4 9.23 -4.22 9.43
N LEU A 5 8.57 -3.45 8.56
CA LEU A 5 9.18 -2.84 7.40
C LEU A 5 9.58 -1.40 7.76
N VAL A 6 10.88 -1.15 7.89
CA VAL A 6 11.44 0.15 8.27
C VAL A 6 12.40 0.60 7.17
N GLY A 7 12.15 1.77 6.58
CA GLY A 7 12.97 2.28 5.49
C GLY A 7 12.44 3.58 4.91
N THR A 8 13.05 4.00 3.81
CA THR A 8 12.55 5.14 3.03
C THR A 8 11.23 4.78 2.34
N PRO A 9 10.43 5.77 1.91
CA PRO A 9 9.18 5.49 1.18
C PRO A 9 9.41 4.66 -0.09
N MET A 10 10.54 4.87 -0.77
CA MET A 10 10.93 4.11 -1.95
C MET A 10 11.22 2.64 -1.59
N MET A 11 12.00 2.38 -0.53
CA MET A 11 12.27 1.01 -0.06
C MET A 11 11.00 0.26 0.34
N ILE A 12 10.06 0.96 0.98
CA ILE A 12 8.77 0.37 1.35
C ILE A 12 7.97 0.02 0.08
N ALA A 13 7.93 0.94 -0.89
CA ALA A 13 7.25 0.70 -2.17
C ALA A 13 7.91 -0.40 -3.00
N ASP A 14 9.25 -0.50 -2.98
CA ASP A 14 10.02 -1.60 -3.60
C ASP A 14 9.59 -2.94 -3.02
N HIS A 15 9.58 -3.06 -1.69
CA HIS A 15 9.21 -4.32 -1.05
C HIS A 15 7.75 -4.73 -1.32
N ILE A 16 6.83 -3.77 -1.32
CA ILE A 16 5.42 -4.02 -1.69
C ILE A 16 5.33 -4.47 -3.16
N HIS A 17 6.12 -3.87 -4.04
CA HIS A 17 6.15 -4.23 -5.46
C HIS A 17 6.71 -5.63 -5.69
N GLU A 18 7.81 -5.99 -5.03
CA GLU A 18 8.40 -7.34 -5.08
C GLU A 18 7.38 -8.40 -4.66
N LEU A 19 6.64 -8.17 -3.57
CA LEU A 19 5.61 -9.09 -3.11
C LEU A 19 4.41 -9.19 -4.07
N PHE A 20 4.07 -8.08 -4.73
CA PHE A 20 3.04 -8.05 -5.75
C PHE A 20 3.47 -8.84 -7.00
N GLU A 21 4.69 -8.63 -7.50
CA GLU A 21 5.24 -9.38 -8.65
C GLU A 21 5.41 -10.87 -8.35
N ALA A 22 5.72 -11.22 -7.10
CA ALA A 22 5.77 -12.60 -6.64
C ALA A 22 4.40 -13.25 -6.43
N GLU A 23 3.29 -12.54 -6.71
CA GLU A 23 1.92 -12.99 -6.46
C GLU A 23 1.70 -13.49 -5.02
N ALA A 24 2.39 -12.89 -4.05
CA ALA A 24 2.37 -13.35 -2.66
C ALA A 24 1.03 -13.04 -1.96
N CYS A 25 0.31 -11.99 -2.41
CA CYS A 25 -0.99 -11.59 -1.89
C CYS A 25 -1.71 -10.59 -2.81
N ASP A 26 -3.04 -10.51 -2.70
CA ASP A 26 -3.87 -9.52 -3.40
C ASP A 26 -3.82 -8.11 -2.77
N GLY A 27 -3.31 -7.99 -1.55
CA GLY A 27 -3.25 -6.71 -0.83
C GLY A 27 -2.69 -6.83 0.57
N PHE A 28 -2.46 -5.68 1.20
CA PHE A 28 -1.77 -5.57 2.48
C PHE A 28 -2.64 -4.94 3.56
N VAL A 29 -2.53 -5.48 4.77
CA VAL A 29 -3.08 -4.85 5.98
C VAL A 29 -1.98 -4.00 6.61
N ILE A 30 -2.21 -2.68 6.69
CA ILE A 30 -1.25 -1.74 7.27
C ILE A 30 -1.55 -1.56 8.76
N CYS A 31 -0.64 -2.04 9.61
CA CYS A 31 -0.71 -1.86 11.06
C CYS A 31 0.18 -0.67 11.48
N PRO A 32 -0.40 0.46 11.94
CA PRO A 32 0.38 1.63 12.33
C PRO A 32 1.10 1.41 13.65
N SER A 33 2.29 2.00 13.80
CA SER A 33 2.97 2.07 15.11
C SER A 33 2.41 3.21 15.97
N ILE A 34 1.95 4.30 15.35
CA ILE A 34 1.37 5.47 16.03
C ILE A 34 0.17 5.96 15.22
N THR A 35 -1.00 6.03 15.87
CA THR A 35 -2.23 6.52 15.25
C THR A 35 -2.48 7.98 15.65
N PRO A 36 -2.81 8.89 14.70
CA PRO A 36 -2.99 8.68 13.26
C PRO A 36 -1.72 8.92 12.42
N GLY A 37 -0.61 9.32 13.04
CA GLY A 37 0.59 9.81 12.35
C GLY A 37 1.18 8.84 11.32
N SER A 38 1.24 7.54 11.63
CA SER A 38 1.76 6.52 10.70
C SER A 38 0.93 6.42 9.42
N PHE A 39 -0.40 6.54 9.51
CA PHE A 39 -1.24 6.53 8.31
C PHE A 39 -1.01 7.77 7.45
N TYR A 40 -0.88 8.95 8.06
CA TYR A 40 -0.56 10.17 7.30
C TYR A 40 0.78 10.07 6.58
N GLN A 41 1.80 9.53 7.24
CA GLN A 41 3.11 9.33 6.62
C GLN A 41 3.05 8.33 5.47
N PHE A 42 2.35 7.20 5.64
CA PHE A 42 2.19 6.21 4.59
C PHE A 42 1.47 6.79 3.36
N VAL A 43 0.34 7.47 3.58
CA VAL A 43 -0.45 8.06 2.49
C VAL A 43 0.30 9.19 1.78
N ARG A 44 1.05 10.02 2.50
CA ARG A 44 1.78 11.15 1.89
C ARG A 44 3.04 10.71 1.15
N SER A 45 3.70 9.66 1.62
CA SER A 45 5.06 9.33 1.15
C SER A 45 5.11 8.05 0.33
N VAL A 46 4.35 7.00 0.69
CA VAL A 46 4.42 5.68 0.03
C VAL A 46 3.39 5.55 -1.08
N VAL A 47 2.15 5.98 -0.85
CA VAL A 47 1.07 5.86 -1.86
C VAL A 47 1.43 6.49 -3.22
N PRO A 48 2.07 7.68 -3.30
CA PRO A 48 2.48 8.25 -4.59
C PRO A 48 3.49 7.37 -5.34
N GLU A 49 4.38 6.67 -4.64
CA GLU A 49 5.35 5.75 -5.24
C GLU A 49 4.64 4.52 -5.81
N LEU A 50 3.69 3.95 -5.08
CA LEU A 50 2.88 2.82 -5.55
C LEU A 50 2.02 3.21 -6.77
N GLN A 51 1.47 4.43 -6.79
CA GLN A 51 0.71 4.97 -7.93
C GLN A 51 1.59 5.28 -9.15
N ARG A 52 2.88 5.61 -8.94
CA ARG A 52 3.85 5.80 -10.03
C ARG A 52 4.18 4.47 -10.70
N ARG A 53 4.25 3.40 -9.91
CA ARG A 53 4.50 2.02 -10.37
C ARG A 53 3.27 1.33 -10.96
N GLY A 54 2.09 1.94 -10.85
CA GLY A 54 0.84 1.38 -11.40
C GLY A 54 0.23 0.25 -10.56
N ILE A 55 0.75 -0.03 -9.36
CA ILE A 55 0.27 -1.11 -8.47
C ILE A 55 -0.70 -0.62 -7.39
N TYR A 56 -1.10 0.67 -7.44
CA TYR A 56 -2.12 1.22 -6.55
C TYR A 56 -3.01 2.20 -7.30
N ARG A 57 -4.31 2.13 -7.03
CA ARG A 57 -5.33 2.96 -7.68
C ARG A 57 -5.13 4.45 -7.41
N ARG A 58 -5.50 5.29 -8.37
CA ARG A 58 -5.52 6.76 -8.23
C ARG A 58 -6.86 7.28 -7.77
N ASP A 59 -7.94 6.62 -8.20
CA ASP A 59 -9.31 6.95 -7.85
C ASP A 59 -10.11 5.66 -7.59
N TYR A 60 -11.25 5.81 -6.92
CA TYR A 60 -12.20 4.72 -6.73
C TYR A 60 -13.07 4.58 -7.98
N SER A 61 -13.09 3.39 -8.59
CA SER A 61 -13.92 3.09 -9.76
C SER A 61 -15.33 2.61 -9.38
N GLY A 62 -15.48 2.00 -8.20
CA GLY A 62 -16.73 1.48 -7.67
C GLY A 62 -17.38 2.37 -6.61
N ARG A 63 -18.71 2.29 -6.50
CA ARG A 63 -19.50 2.97 -5.46
C ARG A 63 -19.69 2.12 -4.21
N THR A 64 -19.46 0.82 -4.33
CA THR A 64 -19.57 -0.14 -3.24
C THR A 64 -18.21 -0.75 -2.92
N PHE A 65 -18.07 -1.28 -1.70
CA PHE A 65 -16.87 -1.99 -1.30
C PHE A 65 -16.57 -3.18 -2.24
N ARG A 66 -17.59 -3.95 -2.62
CA ARG A 66 -17.43 -5.11 -3.51
C ARG A 66 -16.91 -4.72 -4.89
N GLU A 67 -17.38 -3.62 -5.46
CA GLU A 67 -16.89 -3.12 -6.75
C GLU A 67 -15.41 -2.73 -6.66
N ASN A 68 -15.01 -2.08 -5.57
CA ASN A 68 -13.63 -1.63 -5.35
C ASN A 68 -12.62 -2.75 -5.00
N LEU A 69 -13.09 -3.96 -4.70
CA LEU A 69 -12.25 -5.14 -4.50
C LEU A 69 -12.08 -5.98 -5.77
N ARG A 70 -12.95 -5.79 -6.76
CA ARG A 70 -12.94 -6.53 -8.03
C ARG A 70 -12.36 -5.71 -9.18
N SER A 71 -12.03 -4.45 -8.91
CA SER A 71 -11.46 -3.48 -9.85
C SER A 71 -9.97 -3.69 -10.06
#